data_AF-A0A2D4K2C0-F1
#
_entry.id   AF-A0A2D4K2C0-F1
#
_cell.length_a   1.000
_cell.length_b   1.000
_cell.length_c   1.000
_cell.angle_alpha   90.00
_cell.angle_beta   90.00
_cell.angle_gamma   90.00
#
_symmetry.space_group_name_H-M   'P 1'
#
loop_
_entity.id
_entity.type
_entity.pdbx_description
1 polymer ?
#
loop_
_entity_poly.entity_id
_entity_poly.type
_entity_poly.pdbx_seq_one_letter_code
_entity_poly.pdbx_strand_id
1 'polypeptide(L)'
;KPSIVLNSGSNACVVPGKGTSWGVLLVGGPGSGKTAVCTELLWPSSPANLQRGLHHQALAFHFCRAQDSDTLCVGRFIRGLVDQICQSGLIQGYEDKVRDPAVQSLLQPGECERNPAEAFKR
;
A
#
# COMPACT_ATOMS: atom_id res chain seq x y z
N LYS A 1 -29.07 29.78 14.78
CA LYS A 1 -28.02 29.80 15.83
C LYS A 1 -27.16 28.55 15.64
N PRO A 2 -25.83 28.68 15.68
CA PRO A 2 -25.04 28.47 14.47
C PRO A 2 -23.95 27.39 14.59
N SER A 3 -23.31 27.15 13.44
CA SER A 3 -21.90 26.75 13.28
C SER A 3 -21.59 25.25 13.26
N ILE A 4 -21.62 24.71 12.05
CA ILE A 4 -20.67 23.69 11.59
C ILE A 4 -19.26 24.24 11.80
N VAL A 5 -18.49 23.61 12.69
CA VAL A 5 -17.05 23.84 12.79
C VAL A 5 -16.36 22.73 12.01
N LEU A 6 -16.19 22.94 10.71
CA LEU A 6 -15.18 22.22 9.94
C LEU A 6 -13.85 22.90 10.26
N ASN A 7 -13.03 22.24 11.09
CA ASN A 7 -11.67 22.67 11.32
C ASN A 7 -10.83 22.33 10.08
N SER A 8 -10.77 23.27 9.13
CA SER A 8 -9.83 23.23 8.01
C SER A 8 -8.40 23.47 8.51
N GLY A 9 -7.80 22.44 9.08
CA GLY A 9 -6.35 22.31 9.24
C GLY A 9 -5.74 21.67 7.99
N SER A 10 -5.89 22.32 6.84
CA SER A 10 -5.34 21.85 5.57
C SER A 10 -3.83 22.07 5.54
N ASN A 11 -3.06 21.06 5.95
CA ASN A 11 -1.63 20.97 5.64
C ASN A 11 -1.38 19.84 4.64
N ALA A 12 -2.08 19.88 3.51
CA ALA A 12 -1.74 19.06 2.35
C ALA A 12 -0.61 19.78 1.59
N CYS A 13 0.63 19.42 1.88
CA CYS A 13 1.77 19.86 1.06
C CYS A 13 1.78 19.04 -0.22
N VAL A 14 1.38 19.66 -1.33
CA VAL A 14 1.50 19.07 -2.67
C VAL A 14 2.87 19.46 -3.21
N VAL A 15 3.77 18.48 -3.31
CA VAL A 15 5.11 18.70 -3.88
C VAL A 15 5.07 18.34 -5.37
N PRO A 16 5.35 19.28 -6.30
CA PRO A 16 5.31 18.97 -7.73
C PRO A 16 6.66 18.39 -8.17
N GLY A 17 6.71 17.07 -8.35
CA GLY A 17 7.79 16.33 -9.00
C GLY A 17 7.29 15.65 -10.27
N LYS A 18 8.11 15.60 -11.33
CA LYS A 18 7.80 15.02 -12.65
C LYS A 18 7.25 13.58 -12.51
N GLY A 19 6.00 13.38 -12.94
CA GLY A 19 5.19 12.19 -12.69
C GLY A 19 4.43 12.33 -11.37
N THR A 20 3.24 12.92 -11.39
CA THR A 20 2.53 13.30 -10.16
C THR A 20 1.93 12.06 -9.49
N SER A 21 2.73 11.32 -8.72
CA SER A 21 2.21 10.40 -7.71
C SER A 21 1.61 11.23 -6.58
N TRP A 22 0.31 11.07 -6.33
CA TRP A 22 -0.36 11.70 -5.20
C TRP A 22 -0.44 10.74 -4.03
N GLY A 23 -0.33 11.28 -2.81
CA GLY A 23 -0.42 10.51 -1.56
C GLY A 23 -1.17 11.29 -0.49
N VAL A 24 -1.70 10.57 0.49
CA VAL A 24 -2.43 11.14 1.63
C VAL A 24 -1.69 10.78 2.92
N LEU A 25 -1.40 11.77 3.77
CA LEU A 25 -0.83 11.57 5.09
C LEU A 25 -1.93 11.71 6.15
N LEU A 26 -2.19 10.64 6.90
CA LEU A 26 -3.18 10.61 7.98
C LEU A 26 -2.49 10.72 9.35
N VAL A 27 -2.66 11.86 10.04
CA VAL A 27 -2.05 12.13 11.35
C VAL A 27 -3.13 12.23 12.43
N GLY A 28 -2.81 11.78 13.65
CA GLY A 28 -3.71 11.88 14.81
C GLY A 28 -3.12 11.20 16.04
N GLY A 29 -3.65 11.51 17.23
CA GLY A 29 -3.18 10.91 18.49
C GLY A 29 -3.40 9.38 18.58
N PRO A 30 -2.81 8.71 19.59
CA PRO A 30 -3.08 7.29 19.83
C PRO A 30 -4.59 7.01 19.95
N GLY A 31 -5.06 5.89 19.41
CA GLY A 31 -6.48 5.51 19.46
C GLY A 31 -7.43 6.28 18.54
N SER A 32 -6.95 7.24 17.75
CA SER A 32 -7.80 8.03 16.84
C SER A 32 -8.38 7.28 15.62
N GLY A 33 -8.21 5.95 15.55
CA GLY A 33 -8.78 5.13 14.47
C GLY A 33 -8.03 5.14 13.13
N LYS A 34 -6.80 5.67 13.04
CA LYS A 34 -6.03 5.74 11.77
C LYS A 34 -5.95 4.40 11.05
N THR A 35 -5.48 3.38 11.77
CA THR A 35 -5.35 2.02 11.24
C THR A 35 -6.72 1.44 10.92
N ALA A 36 -7.73 1.66 11.76
CA ALA A 36 -9.09 1.19 11.54
C ALA A 36 -9.69 1.73 10.23
N VAL A 37 -9.46 3.01 9.91
CA VAL A 37 -9.87 3.61 8.64
C VAL A 37 -9.13 2.96 7.47
N CYS A 38 -7.80 2.81 7.53
CA CYS A 38 -7.04 2.14 6.46
C CYS A 38 -7.47 0.69 6.24
N THR A 39 -7.75 -0.06 7.32
CA THR A 39 -8.21 -1.45 7.22
C THR A 39 -9.62 -1.55 6.69
N GLU A 40 -10.52 -0.61 6.97
CA GLU A 40 -11.88 -0.62 6.40
C GLU A 40 -11.90 -0.28 4.90
N LEU A 41 -10.95 0.53 4.42
CA LEU A 41 -10.81 0.80 2.99
C LEU A 41 -10.40 -0.46 2.21
N LEU A 42 -9.58 -1.30 2.82
CA LEU A 42 -9.13 -2.57 2.26
C LEU A 42 -10.14 -3.69 2.52
N TRP A 43 -10.63 -3.87 3.73
CA TRP A 43 -11.54 -4.94 4.09
C TRP A 43 -12.82 -4.35 4.68
N PRO A 44 -13.76 -3.91 3.83
CA PRO A 44 -14.99 -3.29 4.31
C PRO A 44 -15.81 -4.30 5.13
N SER A 45 -16.04 -4.01 6.41
CA SER A 45 -16.82 -4.86 7.31
C SER A 45 -18.32 -4.53 7.32
N SER A 46 -18.70 -3.32 6.88
CA SER A 46 -20.09 -2.88 6.84
C SER A 46 -20.53 -2.51 5.42
N PRO A 47 -21.72 -2.95 4.98
CA PRO A 47 -22.24 -2.59 3.67
C PRO A 47 -22.64 -1.10 3.59
N ALA A 48 -22.92 -0.43 4.71
CA ALA A 48 -23.39 0.96 4.75
C ALA A 48 -22.30 2.01 4.47
N ASN A 49 -21.03 1.59 4.31
CA ASN A 49 -19.92 2.51 4.11
C ASN A 49 -19.98 3.23 2.75
N LEU A 50 -19.79 4.55 2.78
CA LEU A 50 -19.77 5.45 1.61
C LEU A 50 -18.68 5.08 0.59
N GLN A 51 -17.62 4.40 1.04
CA GLN A 51 -16.46 4.02 0.23
C GLN A 51 -16.58 2.60 -0.35
N ARG A 52 -17.81 2.13 -0.58
CA ARG A 52 -18.08 0.80 -1.12
C ARG A 52 -17.37 0.66 -2.49
N GLY A 53 -16.41 -0.24 -2.56
CA GLY A 53 -15.72 -0.60 -3.80
C GLY A 53 -14.28 -0.10 -3.94
N LEU A 54 -13.77 0.75 -3.03
CA LEU A 54 -12.35 1.15 -3.08
C LEU A 54 -11.40 -0.06 -2.95
N HIS A 55 -11.76 -1.08 -2.20
CA HIS A 55 -10.98 -2.32 -2.13
C HIS A 55 -10.74 -2.96 -3.50
N HIS A 56 -11.70 -2.88 -4.44
CA HIS A 56 -11.51 -3.43 -5.79
C HIS A 56 -10.49 -2.65 -6.63
N GLN A 57 -10.15 -1.44 -6.22
CA GLN A 57 -9.12 -0.62 -6.84
C GLN A 57 -7.78 -0.72 -6.08
N ALA A 58 -7.75 -1.43 -4.95
CA ALA A 58 -6.52 -1.62 -4.18
C ALA A 58 -5.63 -2.62 -4.91
N LEU A 59 -4.46 -2.14 -5.33
CA LEU A 59 -3.49 -2.97 -6.03
C LEU A 59 -2.69 -3.85 -5.06
N ALA A 60 -2.28 -3.27 -3.93
CA ALA A 60 -1.57 -3.94 -2.85
C ALA A 60 -1.60 -3.06 -1.59
N PHE A 61 -1.26 -3.63 -0.44
CA PHE A 61 -1.11 -2.95 0.84
C PHE A 61 0.08 -3.51 1.63
N HIS A 62 0.60 -2.71 2.56
CA HIS A 62 1.60 -3.14 3.54
C HIS A 62 1.40 -2.40 4.86
N PHE A 63 1.28 -3.15 5.95
CA PHE A 63 1.20 -2.59 7.30
C PHE A 63 2.53 -2.80 8.01
N CYS A 64 3.34 -1.74 8.07
CA CYS A 64 4.58 -1.73 8.83
C CYS A 64 4.29 -1.71 10.33
N ARG A 65 4.70 -2.75 11.05
CA ARG A 65 4.53 -2.87 12.51
C ARG A 65 5.92 -2.89 13.15
N ALA A 66 6.19 -1.91 14.01
CA ALA A 66 7.51 -1.75 14.63
C ALA A 66 7.93 -2.95 15.50
N GLN A 67 6.97 -3.74 15.99
CA GLN A 67 7.21 -4.92 16.84
C GLN A 67 7.28 -6.23 16.03
N ASP A 68 7.14 -6.18 14.72
CA ASP A 68 7.16 -7.35 13.86
C ASP A 68 8.23 -7.19 12.77
N SER A 69 9.38 -7.82 13.00
CA SER A 69 10.53 -7.81 12.10
C SER A 69 10.20 -8.30 10.69
N ASP A 70 9.18 -9.14 10.52
CA ASP A 70 8.78 -9.61 9.20
C ASP A 70 8.19 -8.47 8.36
N THR A 71 7.41 -7.58 8.99
CA THR A 71 6.85 -6.40 8.31
C THR A 71 7.88 -5.29 8.09
N LEU A 72 9.04 -5.38 8.75
CA LEU A 72 10.17 -4.46 8.56
C LEU A 72 11.16 -4.96 7.50
N CYS A 73 11.08 -6.23 7.10
CA CYS A 73 11.95 -6.81 6.08
C CYS A 73 11.57 -6.31 4.68
N VAL A 74 12.47 -5.56 4.05
CA VAL A 74 12.26 -4.98 2.71
C VAL A 74 12.08 -6.06 1.64
N GLY A 75 12.84 -7.15 1.70
CA GLY A 75 12.70 -8.26 0.77
C GLY A 75 11.32 -8.91 0.87
N ARG A 76 10.80 -9.11 2.09
CA ARG A 76 9.44 -9.62 2.30
C ARG A 76 8.38 -8.62 1.84
N PHE A 77 8.57 -7.33 2.07
CA PHE A 77 7.69 -6.28 1.54
C PHE A 77 7.57 -6.36 0.02
N ILE A 78 8.70 -6.44 -0.70
CA ILE A 78 8.71 -6.53 -2.17
C ILE A 78 7.96 -7.78 -2.65
N ARG A 79 8.31 -8.95 -2.13
CA ARG A 79 7.63 -10.21 -2.49
C ARG A 79 6.14 -10.15 -2.20
N GLY A 80 5.75 -9.59 -1.05
CA GLY A 80 4.36 -9.39 -0.68
C GLY A 80 3.60 -8.43 -1.61
N LEU A 81 4.25 -7.41 -2.16
CA LEU A 81 3.65 -6.58 -3.21
C LEU A 81 3.45 -7.37 -4.50
N VAL A 82 4.47 -8.10 -4.97
CA VAL A 82 4.39 -8.91 -6.19
C VAL A 82 3.23 -9.90 -6.10
N ASP A 83 3.13 -10.64 -4.99
CA ASP A 83 2.08 -11.62 -4.77
C ASP A 83 0.68 -10.97 -4.83
N GLN A 84 0.50 -9.83 -4.16
CA GLN A 84 -0.77 -9.10 -4.15
C GLN A 84 -1.14 -8.54 -5.53
N ILE A 85 -0.17 -7.96 -6.25
CA ILE A 85 -0.40 -7.41 -7.59
C ILE A 85 -0.81 -8.53 -8.55
N CYS A 86 -0.11 -9.67 -8.52
CA CYS A 86 -0.46 -10.85 -9.31
C CYS A 86 -1.89 -11.32 -9.03
N GLN A 87 -2.27 -11.40 -7.75
CA GLN A 87 -3.61 -11.83 -7.33
C GLN A 87 -4.70 -10.81 -7.65
N SER A 88 -4.38 -9.52 -7.71
CA SER A 88 -5.36 -8.45 -7.97
C SER A 88 -5.98 -8.53 -9.37
N GLY A 89 -5.23 -9.01 -10.37
CA GLY A 89 -5.65 -9.00 -11.77
C GLY A 89 -5.81 -7.59 -12.39
N LEU A 90 -5.48 -6.52 -11.66
CA LEU A 90 -5.69 -5.14 -12.09
C LEU A 90 -4.66 -4.66 -13.11
N ILE A 91 -3.50 -5.34 -13.21
CA ILE A 91 -2.45 -5.03 -14.17
C ILE A 91 -2.31 -6.18 -15.18
N GLN A 92 -2.77 -5.93 -16.40
CA GLN A 92 -2.70 -6.90 -17.50
C GLN A 92 -1.24 -7.27 -17.82
N GLY A 93 -0.97 -8.56 -17.97
CA GLY A 93 0.36 -9.09 -18.29
C GLY A 93 1.39 -9.01 -17.16
N TYR A 94 1.01 -8.58 -15.94
CA TYR A 94 1.94 -8.56 -14.81
C TYR A 94 2.38 -9.97 -14.41
N GLU A 95 1.46 -10.92 -14.38
CA GLU A 95 1.76 -12.32 -14.04
C GLU A 95 2.78 -12.93 -15.03
N ASP A 96 2.62 -12.68 -16.33
CA ASP A 96 3.55 -13.16 -17.35
C ASP A 96 4.95 -12.56 -17.19
N LYS A 97 5.04 -11.27 -16.82
CA LYS A 97 6.33 -10.64 -16.49
C LYS A 97 6.97 -11.28 -15.27
N VAL A 98 6.20 -11.55 -14.22
CA VAL A 98 6.70 -12.19 -13.00
C VAL A 98 7.14 -13.62 -13.26
N ARG A 99 6.59 -14.30 -14.26
CA ARG A 99 7.02 -15.64 -14.69
C ARG A 99 8.35 -15.67 -15.44
N ASP A 100 8.91 -14.52 -15.83
CA ASP A 100 10.26 -14.44 -16.40
C ASP A 100 11.29 -15.03 -15.41
N PRO A 101 12.09 -16.04 -15.80
CA PRO A 101 13.11 -16.63 -14.95
C PRO A 101 14.08 -15.61 -14.33
N ALA A 102 14.41 -14.54 -15.06
CA ALA A 102 15.27 -13.47 -14.54
C ALA A 102 14.61 -12.75 -13.36
N VAL A 103 13.32 -12.43 -13.46
CA VAL A 103 12.54 -11.81 -12.38
C VAL A 103 12.38 -12.79 -11.21
N GLN A 104 12.02 -14.06 -11.48
CA GLN A 104 11.89 -15.09 -10.44
C GLN A 104 13.17 -15.30 -9.63
N SER A 105 14.34 -15.20 -10.27
CA SER A 105 15.62 -15.33 -9.56
C SER A 105 15.84 -14.20 -8.54
N LEU A 106 15.45 -12.96 -8.87
CA LEU A 106 15.58 -11.80 -7.99
C LEU A 106 14.55 -11.82 -6.86
N LEU A 107 13.40 -12.47 -7.07
CA LEU A 107 12.34 -12.61 -6.06
C LEU A 107 12.55 -13.77 -5.09
N GLN A 108 13.60 -14.60 -5.27
CA GLN A 108 13.93 -15.65 -4.30
C GLN A 108 14.18 -15.03 -2.91
N PRO A 109 13.73 -15.66 -1.82
CA PRO A 109 13.79 -15.05 -0.49
C PRO A 109 15.15 -14.48 -0.10
N GLY A 110 16.22 -15.25 -0.29
CA GLY A 110 17.58 -14.82 0.03
C GLY A 110 18.14 -13.78 -0.93
N GLU A 111 17.83 -13.86 -2.22
CA GLU A 111 18.35 -12.90 -3.22
C GLU A 111 17.66 -11.54 -3.09
N CYS A 112 16.34 -11.55 -2.92
CA CYS A 112 15.54 -10.35 -2.70
C CYS A 112 15.93 -9.63 -1.40
N GLU A 113 16.33 -10.36 -0.36
CA GLU A 113 16.85 -9.77 0.89
C GLU A 113 18.27 -9.23 0.74
N ARG A 114 19.10 -9.89 -0.09
CA ARG A 114 20.46 -9.44 -0.38
C ARG A 114 20.49 -8.19 -1.26
N ASN A 115 19.58 -8.09 -2.23
CA ASN A 115 19.53 -6.98 -3.18
C ASN A 115 18.09 -6.51 -3.46
N PRO A 116 17.40 -5.93 -2.45
CA PRO A 116 16.01 -5.49 -2.58
C PRO A 116 15.84 -4.36 -3.59
N ALA A 117 16.86 -3.52 -3.77
CA ALA A 117 16.80 -2.42 -4.71
C ALA A 117 16.74 -2.91 -6.16
N GLU A 118 17.49 -3.94 -6.52
CA GLU A 118 17.40 -4.54 -7.86
C GLU A 118 16.10 -5.33 -8.04
N ALA A 119 15.66 -6.08 -7.02
CA ALA A 119 14.39 -6.81 -7.07
C ALA A 119 13.19 -5.88 -7.28
N PHE A 120 13.18 -4.67 -6.68
CA PHE A 120 12.09 -3.71 -6.83
C PHE A 120 12.06 -3.00 -8.20
N LYS A 121 13.19 -2.93 -8.91
CA LYS A 121 13.28 -2.26 -10.22
C LYS A 121 12.76 -3.10 -11.38
N ARG A 122 12.74 -4.43 -11.23
CA ARG A 122 12.38 -5.38 -12.29
C ARG A 122 10.90 -5.71 -12.29
#